data_AF-A0A1W1HPR2-F1
#
_entry.id   AF-A0A1W1HPR2-F1
#
_cell.length_a   1.000
_cell.length_b   1.000
_cell.length_c   1.000
_cell.angle_alpha   90.00
_cell.angle_beta   90.00
_cell.angle_gamma   90.00
#
_symmetry.space_group_name_H-M   'P 1'
#
loop_
_entity.id
_entity.type
_entity.pdbx_description
1 polymer ?
#
loop_
_entity_poly.entity_id
_entity_poly.type
_entity_poly.pdbx_seq_one_letter_code
_entity_poly.pdbx_strand_id
1 'polypeptide(L)'
;MPLLDATAALHIDLACSWLVGDRLDNIEVGCLLGCNTILCLNGSETDWDMTAMRWPHFIVRDIWETACLIVNAGGTFVASVSDEESDQDD
;
A
#
# COMPACT_ATOMS: atom_id res chain seq x y z
N MET A 1 3.19 21.06 4.35
CA MET A 1 3.20 20.00 3.31
C MET A 1 1.80 19.42 3.34
N PRO A 2 0.94 19.71 2.37
CA PRO A 2 -0.51 19.50 2.51
C PRO A 2 -0.90 18.04 2.82
N LEU A 3 -0.11 17.06 2.35
CA LEU A 3 -0.34 15.66 2.65
C LEU A 3 -0.04 15.31 4.13
N LEU A 4 1.01 15.88 4.73
CA LEU A 4 1.30 15.66 6.15
C LEU A 4 0.18 16.25 7.03
N ASP A 5 -0.31 17.44 6.69
CA ASP A 5 -1.39 18.10 7.42
C ASP A 5 -2.70 17.28 7.34
N ALA A 6 -3.02 16.73 6.16
CA ALA A 6 -4.17 15.86 5.95
C ALA A 6 -4.06 14.53 6.73
N THR A 7 -2.89 13.88 6.71
CA THR A 7 -2.67 12.61 7.40
C THR A 7 -2.74 12.76 8.92
N ALA A 8 -2.22 13.86 9.46
CA ALA A 8 -2.36 14.20 10.87
C ALA A 8 -3.82 14.46 11.27
N ALA A 9 -4.58 15.19 10.45
CA ALA A 9 -6.00 15.45 10.69
C ALA A 9 -6.87 14.18 10.67
N LEU A 10 -6.46 13.17 9.90
CA LEU A 10 -7.16 11.90 9.77
C LEU A 10 -6.63 10.78 10.70
N HIS A 11 -5.64 11.08 11.55
CA HIS A 11 -5.00 10.11 12.44
C HIS A 11 -4.50 8.85 11.70
N ILE A 12 -3.98 9.02 10.49
CA ILE A 12 -3.46 7.91 9.68
C ILE A 12 -2.10 7.48 10.22
N ASP A 13 -1.95 6.19 10.52
CA ASP A 13 -0.65 5.60 10.80
C ASP A 13 0.14 5.44 9.49
N LEU A 14 1.05 6.39 9.25
CA LEU A 14 1.86 6.43 8.03
C LEU A 14 2.75 5.19 7.89
N ALA A 15 3.27 4.64 8.98
CA ALA A 15 4.17 3.48 8.94
C ALA A 15 3.44 2.20 8.49
N CYS A 16 2.14 2.09 8.79
CA CYS A 16 1.28 1.01 8.34
C CYS A 16 0.53 1.32 7.03
N SER A 17 0.80 2.48 6.42
CA SER A 17 0.13 2.94 5.21
C SER A 17 0.98 2.69 3.96
N TRP A 18 0.29 2.71 2.82
CA TRP A 18 0.87 2.55 1.49
C TRP A 18 0.62 3.80 0.65
N LEU A 19 1.69 4.38 0.09
CA LEU A 19 1.60 5.39 -0.94
C LEU A 19 1.87 4.72 -2.30
N VAL A 20 0.83 4.64 -3.11
CA VAL A 20 0.86 4.08 -4.46
C VAL A 20 0.81 5.22 -5.45
N GLY A 21 1.74 5.25 -6.40
CA GLY A 21 1.78 6.26 -7.45
C GLY A 21 2.44 5.73 -8.71
N ASP A 22 2.28 6.47 -9.80
CA ASP A 22 2.90 6.19 -11.09
C ASP A 22 4.05 7.16 -11.41
N ARG A 23 4.42 8.03 -10.46
CA ARG A 23 5.55 8.96 -10.56
C ARG A 23 6.53 8.83 -9.40
N LEU A 24 7.82 9.08 -9.65
CA LEU A 24 8.88 9.13 -8.64
C LEU A 24 8.65 10.23 -7.59
N ASP A 25 7.99 11.32 -7.96
CA ASP A 25 7.59 12.38 -7.01
C ASP A 25 6.66 11.83 -5.92
N ASN A 26 5.79 10.87 -6.25
CA ASN A 26 4.93 10.22 -5.28
C ASN A 26 5.76 9.35 -4.33
N ILE A 27 6.74 8.62 -4.87
CA ILE A 27 7.65 7.77 -4.10
C ILE A 27 8.45 8.62 -3.11
N GLU A 28 9.00 9.75 -3.56
CA GLU A 28 9.73 10.68 -2.72
C GLU A 28 8.90 11.18 -1.55
N VAL A 29 7.67 11.61 -1.81
CA VAL A 29 6.73 12.03 -0.77
C VAL A 29 6.42 10.90 0.21
N GLY A 30 6.20 9.67 -0.29
CA GLY A 30 5.89 8.51 0.55
C GLY A 30 7.05 8.13 1.46
N CYS A 31 8.27 8.10 0.91
CA CYS A 31 9.48 7.86 1.69
C CYS A 31 9.72 8.96 2.73
N LEU A 32 9.49 10.24 2.41
CA LEU A 32 9.59 11.34 3.37
C LEU A 32 8.57 11.25 4.51
N LEU A 33 7.39 10.68 4.24
CA LEU A 33 6.34 10.46 5.24
C LEU A 33 6.52 9.17 6.05
N GLY A 34 7.44 8.30 5.66
CA GLY A 34 7.62 6.99 6.28
C GLY A 34 6.56 5.97 5.88
N CYS A 35 5.86 6.17 4.77
CA CYS A 35 4.95 5.18 4.19
C CYS A 35 5.72 4.06 3.47
N ASN A 36 5.08 2.90 3.34
CA ASN A 36 5.46 1.93 2.31
C ASN A 36 5.13 2.54 0.93
N THR A 37 5.95 2.28 -0.08
CA THR A 37 5.82 2.92 -1.40
C THR A 37 5.77 1.90 -2.53
N ILE A 38 4.82 2.08 -3.44
CA ILE A 38 4.67 1.25 -4.63
C ILE A 38 4.66 2.14 -5.87
N LEU A 39 5.57 1.87 -6.80
CA LEU A 39 5.58 2.50 -8.12
C LEU A 39 4.85 1.62 -9.14
N CYS A 40 3.78 2.14 -9.73
CA CYS A 40 3.01 1.49 -10.79
C CYS A 40 3.50 1.94 -12.18
N LEU A 41 4.03 0.99 -12.96
CA LEU A 41 4.56 1.22 -14.31
C LEU A 41 3.44 1.22 -15.36
N ASN A 42 2.55 2.19 -15.30
CA ASN A 42 1.49 2.39 -16.30
C ASN A 42 1.94 3.24 -17.51
N GLY A 43 3.19 3.73 -17.50
CA GLY A 43 3.77 4.57 -18.55
C GLY A 43 3.69 6.09 -18.29
N SER A 44 3.21 6.52 -17.13
CA SER A 44 3.13 7.95 -16.76
C SER A 44 4.47 8.56 -16.32
N GLU A 45 5.40 7.78 -15.76
CA GLU A 45 6.74 8.27 -15.41
C GLU A 45 7.64 8.32 -16.65
N THR A 46 8.25 9.48 -16.86
CA THR A 46 9.16 9.73 -18.00
C THR A 46 10.54 10.19 -17.54
N ASP A 47 10.64 10.69 -16.31
CA ASP A 47 11.82 11.33 -15.75
C ASP A 47 12.41 10.45 -14.64
N TRP A 48 13.23 9.49 -15.05
CA TRP A 48 13.83 8.46 -14.20
C TRP A 48 15.01 8.94 -13.36
N ASP A 49 14.82 10.02 -12.59
CA ASP A 49 15.81 10.53 -11.64
C ASP A 49 15.82 9.69 -10.36
N MET A 50 16.50 8.56 -10.41
CA MET A 50 16.55 7.60 -9.31
C MET A 50 17.51 8.09 -8.22
N THR A 51 16.95 8.53 -7.10
CA THR A 51 17.66 8.85 -5.86
C THR A 51 17.27 7.87 -4.74
N ALA A 52 17.97 7.90 -3.62
CA ALA A 52 17.63 7.05 -2.47
C ALA A 52 16.18 7.28 -1.98
N MET A 53 15.68 8.52 -2.05
CA MET A 53 14.30 8.85 -1.67
C MET A 53 13.28 8.55 -2.76
N ARG A 54 13.71 8.38 -4.01
CA ARG A 54 12.87 8.00 -5.15
C ARG A 54 12.91 6.51 -5.44
N TRP A 55 13.53 5.72 -4.57
CA TRP A 55 13.56 4.27 -4.70
C TRP A 55 12.33 3.65 -4.02
N PRO A 56 11.39 3.05 -4.77
CA PRO A 56 10.19 2.48 -4.17
C PRO A 56 10.49 1.17 -3.44
N HIS A 57 9.64 0.82 -2.47
CA HIS A 57 9.72 -0.50 -1.83
C HIS A 57 9.33 -1.61 -2.81
N PHE A 58 8.34 -1.34 -3.68
CA PHE A 58 7.90 -2.27 -4.72
C PHE A 58 7.60 -1.57 -6.04
N ILE A 59 7.77 -2.31 -7.13
CA ILE A 59 7.43 -1.88 -8.49
C ILE A 59 6.46 -2.89 -9.06
N VAL A 60 5.36 -2.41 -9.63
CA VAL A 60 4.26 -3.21 -10.16
C VAL A 60 3.84 -2.69 -11.52
N ARG A 61 3.16 -3.50 -12.32
CA ARG A 61 2.75 -3.13 -13.70
C ARG A 61 1.37 -2.49 -13.77
N ASP A 62 0.50 -2.82 -12.82
CA ASP A 62 -0.87 -2.36 -12.82
C ASP A 62 -1.46 -2.34 -11.40
N ILE A 63 -2.69 -1.83 -11.30
CA ILE A 63 -3.41 -1.74 -10.04
C ILE A 63 -3.78 -3.11 -9.45
N TRP A 64 -3.89 -4.14 -10.29
CA TRP A 64 -4.22 -5.49 -9.83
C TRP A 64 -3.05 -6.08 -9.04
N GLU A 65 -1.83 -5.96 -9.59
CA GLU A 65 -0.60 -6.38 -8.93
C GLU A 65 -0.35 -5.58 -7.63
N THR A 66 -0.65 -4.27 -7.62
CA THR A 66 -0.67 -3.45 -6.40
C THR A 66 -1.59 -4.05 -5.33
N ALA A 67 -2.84 -4.36 -5.69
CA ALA A 67 -3.83 -4.86 -4.75
C ALA A 67 -3.43 -6.21 -4.16
N CYS A 68 -2.96 -7.14 -5.01
CA CYS A 68 -2.42 -8.42 -4.57
C CYS A 68 -1.28 -8.25 -3.58
N LEU A 69 -0.37 -7.29 -3.83
CA LEU A 69 0.77 -7.03 -2.97
C LEU A 69 0.33 -6.53 -1.58
N ILE A 70 -0.57 -5.54 -1.53
CA ILE A 70 -1.04 -4.96 -0.27
C ILE A 70 -1.80 -6.01 0.56
N VAL A 71 -2.66 -6.80 -0.07
CA VAL A 71 -3.41 -7.88 0.61
C VAL A 71 -2.45 -8.92 1.20
N ASN A 72 -1.40 -9.29 0.46
CA ASN A 72 -0.44 -10.29 0.93
C ASN A 72 0.53 -9.74 1.99
N ALA A 73 0.83 -8.44 1.98
CA ALA A 73 1.68 -7.81 2.98
C ALA A 73 1.01 -7.68 4.36
N GLY A 74 -0.32 -7.53 4.39
CA GLY A 74 -1.12 -7.37 5.61
C GLY A 74 -1.57 -8.68 6.30
N GLY A 75 -0.88 -9.80 6.06
CA GLY A 75 -1.33 -11.13 6.44
C GLY A 75 -1.65 -11.35 7.94
N THR A 76 -2.89 -11.08 8.33
CA THR A 76 -3.65 -11.90 9.28
C THR A 76 -5.11 -11.94 8.80
N PHE A 77 -5.40 -12.89 7.91
CA PHE A 77 -6.79 -13.22 7.61
C PHE A 77 -7.28 -14.20 8.68
N VAL A 78 -8.04 -13.71 9.66
CA VAL A 78 -8.80 -14.59 10.55
C VAL A 78 -10.06 -15.01 9.79
N ALA A 79 -10.02 -16.19 9.18
CA ALA A 79 -11.24 -16.82 8.69
C ALA A 79 -12.09 -17.18 9.92
N SER A 80 -13.25 -16.55 10.09
CA SER A 80 -14.27 -17.05 11.02
C SER A 80 -14.78 -18.38 10.48
N VAL A 81 -14.44 -19.47 11.17
CA VAL A 81 -15.12 -20.76 11.00
C VAL A 81 -16.51 -20.58 11.59
N SER A 82 -17.54 -20.62 10.75
CA SER A 82 -18.89 -20.87 11.23
C SER A 82 -19.00 -22.37 11.48
N ASP A 83 -18.86 -22.78 12.75
CA ASP A 83 -19.27 -24.11 13.18
C ASP A 83 -20.80 -24.18 13.09
N GLU A 84 -21.32 -24.73 11.99
CA GLU A 84 -22.69 -25.27 11.99
C GLU A 84 -22.64 -26.64 12.66
N GLU A 85 -22.83 -26.63 13.98
CA GLU A 85 -23.12 -27.84 14.74
C GLU A 85 -24.55 -28.27 14.42
N SER A 86 -24.68 -29.27 13.56
CA SER A 86 -25.96 -29.92 13.28
C SER A 86 -26.25 -30.92 14.38
N ASP A 87 -27.03 -30.50 15.38
CA ASP A 87 -27.69 -31.41 16.32
C ASP A 87 -28.60 -32.36 15.53
N GLN A 88 -28.18 -33.62 15.42
CA GLN A 88 -29.03 -34.74 15.05
C GLN A 88 -29.47 -35.43 16.35
N ASP A 89 -30.66 -35.08 16.82
CA ASP A 89 -31.38 -35.80 17.88
C ASP A 89 -31.84 -37.17 17.34
N ASP A 90 -31.49 -38.23 18.07
CA ASP A 90 -31.99 -39.62 17.96
C ASP A 90 -33.45 -39.75 18.45
#